data_AF-A0AAP0RUA1-F1
#
_entry.id   AF-A0AAP0RUA1-F1
#
_cell.length_a   1.000
_cell.length_b   1.000
_cell.length_c   1.000
_cell.angle_alpha   90.00
_cell.angle_beta   90.00
_cell.angle_gamma   90.00
#
_symmetry.space_group_name_H-M   'P 1'
#
loop_
_entity.id
_entity.type
_entity.pdbx_description
1 polymer ?
#
loop_
_entity_poly.entity_id
_entity_poly.type
_entity_poly.pdbx_seq_one_letter_code
_entity_poly.pdbx_strand_id
1 'polypeptide(L)'
;MHRASAYRSAGRIAESIADCNRTLALHPTCIQALSTRASLLETIRCLPDCLHDLEHLKLLYNTILRDRKLPGPAWKRHNVRYGEIPGKLCALTTKIQELKQRVASGETGNVDYYALIGLRRGCSRSELERAHLLLCLRHKPDKSTNFIDRCEFVDDRDLDSIRDRAKMSALLLYRLLQKGYHSVMATIMDEEAAEKQRKKAAAALQATAIQIQQAQEPKLEPEVKISPSEISGCSRISPAESANATTSVFQGVFCRDIAVVGNLLSQAGFNLPLPVKYEALSC
;
A
#
# COMPACT_ATOMS: atom_id res chain seq x y z
N MET A 1 -9.73 -10.38 15.18
CA MET A 1 -9.50 -10.97 13.85
C MET A 1 -10.44 -10.44 12.76
N HIS A 2 -11.75 -10.25 13.00
CA HIS A 2 -12.65 -9.68 11.98
C HIS A 2 -12.20 -8.31 11.45
N ARG A 3 -11.70 -7.42 12.33
CA ARG A 3 -11.14 -6.12 11.93
C ARG A 3 -9.95 -6.24 10.96
N ALA A 4 -9.03 -7.17 11.22
CA ALA A 4 -7.94 -7.49 10.28
C ALA A 4 -8.48 -7.96 8.93
N SER A 5 -9.46 -8.88 8.93
CA SER A 5 -10.09 -9.36 7.68
C SER A 5 -10.75 -8.23 6.90
N ALA A 6 -11.44 -7.30 7.58
CA ALA A 6 -12.06 -6.14 6.93
C ALA A 6 -10.99 -5.22 6.29
N TYR A 7 -9.90 -4.95 6.99
CA TYR A 7 -8.78 -4.18 6.43
C TYR A 7 -8.13 -4.88 5.23
N ARG A 8 -7.92 -6.20 5.30
CA ARG A 8 -7.43 -6.99 4.17
C ARG A 8 -8.35 -6.85 2.95
N SER A 9 -9.66 -7.01 3.14
CA SER A 9 -10.66 -6.86 2.06
C SER A 9 -10.70 -5.44 1.50
N ALA A 10 -10.39 -4.43 2.32
CA ALA A 10 -10.25 -3.04 1.90
C ALA A 10 -8.89 -2.73 1.25
N GLY A 11 -7.98 -3.71 1.09
CA GLY A 11 -6.63 -3.50 0.55
C GLY A 11 -5.68 -2.75 1.49
N ARG A 12 -6.04 -2.64 2.77
CA ARG A 12 -5.29 -1.94 3.82
C ARG A 12 -4.41 -2.93 4.59
N ILE A 13 -3.35 -3.37 3.92
CA ILE A 13 -2.52 -4.48 4.38
C ILE A 13 -1.75 -4.13 5.67
N ALA A 14 -1.17 -2.93 5.75
CA ALA A 14 -0.45 -2.48 6.94
C ALA A 14 -1.33 -2.49 8.21
N GLU A 15 -2.57 -2.02 8.11
CA GLU A 15 -3.52 -2.05 9.23
C GLU A 15 -3.95 -3.46 9.60
N SER A 16 -4.14 -4.33 8.61
CA SER A 16 -4.43 -5.74 8.83
C SER A 16 -3.29 -6.44 9.58
N ILE A 17 -2.03 -6.18 9.22
CA ILE A 17 -0.84 -6.68 9.92
C ILE A 17 -0.80 -6.12 11.35
N ALA A 18 -1.05 -4.83 11.54
CA ALA A 18 -1.06 -4.21 12.86
C ALA A 18 -2.11 -4.83 13.81
N ASP A 19 -3.28 -5.20 13.30
CA ASP A 19 -4.30 -5.90 14.11
C ASP A 19 -3.91 -7.34 14.44
N CYS A 20 -3.22 -8.03 13.53
CA CYS A 20 -2.63 -9.33 13.84
C CYS A 20 -1.55 -9.19 14.92
N ASN A 21 -0.69 -8.18 14.84
CA ASN A 21 0.35 -7.88 15.84
C ASN A 21 -0.26 -7.66 17.23
N ARG A 22 -1.31 -6.84 17.35
CA ARG A 22 -2.03 -6.65 18.63
C ARG A 22 -2.59 -7.96 19.18
N THR A 23 -3.18 -8.78 18.31
CA THR A 23 -3.73 -10.09 18.72
C THR A 23 -2.63 -11.02 19.21
N LEU A 24 -1.47 -11.03 18.56
CA LEU A 24 -0.33 -11.87 18.93
C LEU A 24 0.44 -11.36 20.15
N ALA A 25 0.40 -10.05 20.43
CA ALA A 25 0.92 -9.49 21.66
C ALA A 25 0.14 -10.01 22.88
N LEU A 26 -1.20 -10.06 22.78
CA LEU A 26 -2.09 -10.60 23.81
C LEU A 26 -2.09 -12.13 23.88
N HIS A 27 -2.07 -12.78 22.72
CA HIS A 27 -2.18 -14.23 22.59
C HIS A 27 -1.15 -14.75 21.56
N PRO A 28 0.10 -15.00 21.98
CA PRO A 28 1.16 -15.46 21.08
C PRO A 28 0.83 -16.79 20.38
N THR A 29 0.01 -17.64 21.01
CA THR A 29 -0.40 -18.95 20.49
C THR A 29 -1.64 -18.90 19.58
N CYS A 30 -2.09 -17.71 19.19
CA CYS A 30 -3.27 -17.54 18.34
C CYS A 30 -3.00 -18.00 16.89
N ILE A 31 -3.35 -19.26 16.61
CA ILE A 31 -3.26 -19.93 15.30
C ILE A 31 -3.83 -19.06 14.17
N GLN A 32 -5.03 -18.48 14.38
CA GLN A 32 -5.68 -17.65 13.37
C GLN A 32 -4.86 -16.40 13.05
N ALA A 33 -4.30 -15.74 14.06
CA ALA A 33 -3.53 -14.52 13.87
C ALA A 33 -2.20 -14.78 13.15
N LEU A 34 -1.49 -15.86 13.50
CA LEU A 34 -0.27 -16.28 12.79
C LEU A 34 -0.57 -16.63 11.33
N SER A 35 -1.58 -17.46 11.08
CA SER A 35 -1.95 -17.85 9.72
C SER A 35 -2.39 -16.65 8.87
N THR A 36 -3.15 -15.73 9.45
CA THR A 36 -3.58 -14.50 8.76
C THR A 36 -2.39 -13.59 8.47
N ARG A 37 -1.49 -13.37 9.44
CA ARG A 37 -0.31 -12.53 9.26
C ARG A 37 0.66 -13.11 8.25
N ALA A 38 0.93 -14.42 8.29
CA ALA A 38 1.72 -15.12 7.29
C ALA A 38 1.16 -14.94 5.88
N SER A 39 -0.17 -15.09 5.70
CA SER A 39 -0.81 -14.87 4.40
C SER A 39 -0.68 -13.42 3.92
N LEU A 40 -0.82 -12.43 4.80
CA LEU A 40 -0.63 -11.02 4.45
C LEU A 40 0.83 -10.74 4.03
N LEU A 41 1.79 -11.25 4.79
CA LEU A 41 3.23 -11.08 4.51
C LEU A 41 3.61 -11.75 3.18
N GLU A 42 3.03 -12.90 2.87
CA GLU A 42 3.18 -13.56 1.58
C GLU A 42 2.61 -12.73 0.43
N THR A 43 1.44 -12.10 0.60
CA THR A 43 0.85 -11.25 -0.45
C THR A 43 1.72 -10.05 -0.81
N ILE A 44 2.45 -9.49 0.16
CA ILE A 44 3.41 -8.40 -0.08
C ILE A 44 4.82 -8.93 -0.37
N ARG A 45 5.01 -10.24 -0.56
CA ARG A 45 6.30 -10.90 -0.79
C ARG A 45 7.36 -10.61 0.28
N CYS A 46 6.94 -10.37 1.52
CA CYS A 46 7.82 -10.31 2.67
C CYS A 46 8.09 -11.74 3.17
N LEU A 47 8.83 -12.51 2.38
CA LEU A 47 9.01 -13.95 2.56
C LEU A 47 9.71 -14.32 3.89
N PRO A 48 10.75 -13.61 4.37
CA PRO A 48 11.41 -13.95 5.63
C PRO A 48 10.46 -13.88 6.83
N ASP A 49 9.67 -12.81 6.94
CA ASP A 49 8.72 -12.63 8.03
C ASP A 49 7.55 -13.63 7.92
N CYS A 50 7.11 -13.93 6.69
CA CYS A 50 6.12 -14.98 6.44
C CYS A 50 6.62 -16.35 6.93
N LEU A 51 7.86 -16.72 6.57
CA LEU A 51 8.48 -17.98 7.00
C LEU A 51 8.57 -18.07 8.52
N HIS A 52 8.93 -16.99 9.19
CA HIS A 52 8.98 -16.94 10.65
C HIS A 52 7.62 -17.28 11.28
N ASP A 53 6.53 -16.70 10.77
CA ASP A 53 5.18 -17.00 11.25
C ASP A 53 4.73 -18.44 10.97
N LEU A 54 5.10 -18.99 9.81
CA LEU A 54 4.78 -20.37 9.44
C LEU A 54 5.56 -21.38 10.31
N GLU A 55 6.83 -21.13 10.59
CA GLU A 55 7.64 -21.97 11.49
C GLU A 55 7.09 -21.92 12.93
N HIS A 56 6.67 -20.75 13.40
CA HIS A 56 5.99 -20.65 14.70
C HIS A 56 4.66 -21.43 14.70
N LEU A 57 3.88 -21.35 13.62
CA LEU A 57 2.65 -22.13 13.47
C LEU A 57 2.92 -23.64 13.47
N LYS A 58 4.01 -24.07 12.83
CA LYS A 58 4.46 -25.47 12.82
C LYS A 58 4.81 -25.95 14.22
N LEU A 59 5.54 -25.14 14.99
CA LEU A 59 5.85 -25.43 16.38
C LEU A 59 4.57 -25.60 17.21
N LEU A 60 3.61 -24.69 17.07
CA LEU A 60 2.32 -24.79 17.78
C LEU A 60 1.55 -26.07 17.43
N TYR A 61 1.48 -26.44 16.15
CA TYR A 61 0.84 -27.70 15.76
C TYR A 61 1.54 -28.92 16.35
N ASN A 62 2.88 -28.94 16.36
CA ASN A 62 3.64 -30.02 17.00
C ASN A 62 3.37 -30.09 18.51
N THR A 63 3.31 -28.94 19.19
CA THR A 63 2.95 -28.86 20.61
C THR A 63 1.54 -29.40 20.87
N ILE A 64 0.57 -29.05 20.03
CA ILE A 64 -0.81 -29.54 20.16
C ILE A 64 -0.89 -31.06 19.99
N LEU A 65 -0.18 -31.61 18.99
CA LEU A 65 -0.14 -33.06 18.77
C LEU A 65 0.52 -33.81 19.93
N ARG A 66 1.56 -33.23 20.52
CA ARG A 66 2.25 -33.79 21.70
C ARG A 66 1.36 -33.75 22.94
N ASP A 67 0.79 -32.59 23.23
CA ASP A 67 0.08 -32.33 24.50
C ASP A 67 -1.41 -32.73 24.43
N ARG A 68 -1.92 -33.05 23.23
CA ARG A 68 -3.32 -33.37 22.91
C ARG A 68 -4.32 -32.31 23.38
N LYS A 69 -3.86 -31.07 23.49
CA LYS A 69 -4.63 -29.91 23.98
C LYS A 69 -4.52 -28.75 23.01
N LEU A 70 -5.64 -28.10 22.73
CA LEU A 70 -5.66 -26.86 21.96
C LEU A 70 -5.22 -25.68 22.84
N PRO A 71 -4.53 -24.67 22.29
CA PRO A 71 -4.06 -23.53 23.07
C PRO A 71 -5.23 -22.69 23.58
N GLY A 72 -5.21 -22.29 24.85
CA GLY A 72 -6.25 -21.42 25.42
C GLY A 72 -7.45 -22.17 26.01
N PRO A 73 -8.46 -21.44 26.53
CA PRO A 73 -9.56 -22.03 27.28
C PRO A 73 -10.44 -22.96 26.44
N ALA A 74 -10.97 -24.02 27.05
CA ALA A 74 -11.78 -25.04 26.36
C ALA A 74 -13.05 -24.48 25.69
N TRP A 75 -13.61 -23.39 26.23
CA TRP A 75 -14.79 -22.70 25.67
C TRP A 75 -14.46 -21.80 24.47
N LYS A 76 -13.18 -21.48 24.22
CA LYS A 76 -12.77 -20.63 23.12
C LYS A 76 -12.88 -21.42 21.81
N ARG A 77 -13.72 -20.93 20.88
CA ARG A 77 -13.85 -21.53 19.56
C ARG A 77 -12.56 -21.35 18.77
N HIS A 78 -11.90 -22.47 18.48
CA HIS A 78 -10.75 -22.51 17.60
C HIS A 78 -11.22 -22.72 16.16
N ASN A 79 -10.61 -22.02 15.20
CA ASN A 79 -10.90 -22.23 13.78
C ASN A 79 -10.29 -23.51 13.21
N VAL A 80 -9.59 -24.29 14.03
CA VAL A 80 -8.93 -25.53 13.64
C VAL A 80 -9.39 -26.63 14.58
N ARG A 81 -9.89 -27.73 14.01
CA ARG A 81 -10.23 -28.95 14.75
C ARG A 81 -8.98 -29.82 14.90
N TYR A 82 -8.87 -30.53 16.02
CA TYR A 82 -7.70 -31.37 16.31
C TYR A 82 -7.41 -32.39 15.19
N GLY A 83 -8.43 -33.07 14.66
CA GLY A 83 -8.28 -34.05 13.60
C GLY A 83 -7.74 -33.49 12.27
N GLU A 84 -7.85 -32.18 12.04
CA GLU A 84 -7.34 -31.52 10.83
C GLU A 84 -5.84 -31.14 10.95
N ILE A 85 -5.29 -31.18 12.16
CA ILE A 85 -3.93 -30.70 12.44
C ILE A 85 -2.86 -31.48 11.67
N PRO A 86 -2.88 -32.83 11.61
CA PRO A 86 -1.87 -33.57 10.85
C PRO A 86 -1.86 -33.20 9.35
N GLY A 87 -3.04 -33.05 8.74
CA GLY A 87 -3.16 -32.64 7.34
C GLY A 87 -2.66 -31.20 7.11
N LYS A 88 -3.04 -30.27 8.01
CA LYS A 88 -2.55 -28.88 7.97
C LYS A 88 -1.04 -28.79 8.20
N LEU A 89 -0.48 -29.62 9.07
CA LEU A 89 0.95 -29.68 9.35
C LEU A 89 1.75 -30.18 8.15
N CYS A 90 1.22 -31.18 7.43
CA CYS A 90 1.80 -31.65 6.18
C CYS A 90 1.85 -30.53 5.13
N ALA A 91 0.70 -29.89 4.85
CA ALA A 91 0.61 -28.77 3.92
C ALA A 91 1.46 -27.55 4.34
N LEU A 92 1.58 -27.31 5.65
CA LEU A 92 2.43 -26.26 6.19
C LEU A 92 3.92 -26.56 5.96
N THR A 93 4.33 -27.82 6.13
CA THR A 93 5.73 -28.23 5.95
C THR A 93 6.15 -28.13 4.49
N THR A 94 5.30 -28.53 3.54
CA THR A 94 5.57 -28.36 2.10
C THR A 94 5.68 -26.89 1.74
N LYS A 95 4.76 -26.05 2.24
CA LYS A 95 4.78 -24.60 2.00
C LYS A 95 6.04 -23.92 2.58
N ILE A 96 6.45 -24.30 3.78
CA ILE A 96 7.70 -23.80 4.39
C ILE A 96 8.90 -24.16 3.51
N GLN A 97 8.95 -25.39 2.99
CA GLN A 97 10.06 -25.82 2.14
C GLN A 97 10.10 -25.05 0.82
N GLU A 98 8.95 -24.83 0.17
CA GLU A 98 8.83 -24.02 -1.03
C GLU A 98 9.30 -22.57 -0.79
N LEU A 99 8.82 -21.95 0.29
CA LEU A 99 9.22 -20.59 0.64
C LEU A 99 10.72 -20.48 0.98
N LYS A 100 11.31 -21.50 1.63
CA LYS A 100 12.76 -21.56 1.86
C LYS A 100 13.55 -21.63 0.56
N GLN A 101 13.09 -22.39 -0.42
CA GLN A 101 13.71 -22.46 -1.75
C GLN A 101 13.63 -21.11 -2.47
N ARG A 102 12.48 -20.43 -2.41
CA ARG A 102 12.30 -19.08 -2.98
C ARG A 102 13.18 -18.02 -2.30
N VAL A 103 13.38 -18.15 -1.00
CA VAL A 103 14.32 -17.30 -0.26
C VAL A 103 15.76 -17.59 -0.68
N ALA A 104 16.13 -18.86 -0.86
CA ALA A 104 17.46 -19.28 -1.30
C ALA A 104 17.76 -18.88 -2.76
N SER A 105 16.75 -18.78 -3.63
CA SER A 105 16.90 -18.28 -5.00
C SER A 105 17.11 -16.76 -5.09
N GLY A 106 17.03 -16.04 -3.96
CA GLY A 106 17.29 -14.59 -3.89
C GLY A 106 16.05 -13.70 -3.97
N GLU A 107 14.83 -14.26 -3.85
CA GLU A 107 13.59 -13.45 -3.88
C GLU A 107 13.37 -12.55 -2.65
N THR A 108 14.31 -12.52 -1.70
CA THR A 108 14.18 -11.80 -0.42
C THR A 108 14.07 -10.28 -0.55
N GLY A 109 14.62 -9.69 -1.62
CA GLY A 109 14.61 -8.25 -1.85
C GLY A 109 13.35 -7.70 -2.53
N ASN A 110 12.47 -8.55 -3.04
CA ASN A 110 11.37 -8.15 -3.94
C ASN A 110 10.04 -7.94 -3.19
N VAL A 111 10.07 -7.23 -2.07
CA VAL A 111 8.85 -6.89 -1.30
C VAL A 111 7.98 -5.95 -2.14
N ASP A 112 6.67 -6.25 -2.25
CA ASP A 112 5.71 -5.36 -2.90
C ASP A 112 5.30 -4.23 -1.94
N TYR A 113 6.09 -3.16 -1.95
CA TYR A 113 5.86 -1.97 -1.13
C TYR A 113 4.61 -1.18 -1.56
N TYR A 114 4.20 -1.27 -2.83
CA TYR A 114 2.97 -0.64 -3.30
C TYR A 114 1.75 -1.28 -2.64
N ALA A 115 1.71 -2.61 -2.60
CA ALA A 115 0.66 -3.36 -1.91
C ALA A 115 0.67 -3.14 -0.38
N LEU A 116 1.85 -3.01 0.23
CA LEU A 116 1.98 -2.73 1.66
C LEU A 116 1.41 -1.35 2.04
N ILE A 117 1.77 -0.31 1.29
CA ILE A 117 1.36 1.07 1.55
C ILE A 117 -0.09 1.31 1.06
N GLY A 118 -0.57 0.51 0.11
CA GLY A 118 -1.90 0.65 -0.49
C GLY A 118 -1.96 1.64 -1.66
N LEU A 119 -0.85 1.74 -2.41
CA LEU A 119 -0.69 2.64 -3.55
C LEU A 119 -0.74 1.87 -4.88
N ARG A 120 -1.03 2.59 -5.96
CA ARG A 120 -0.91 2.08 -7.34
C ARG A 120 0.52 2.20 -7.82
N ARG A 121 0.91 1.35 -8.77
CA ARG A 121 2.18 1.49 -9.50
C ARG A 121 2.14 2.76 -10.36
N GLY A 122 3.24 3.51 -10.38
CA GLY A 122 3.29 4.85 -11.01
C GLY A 122 2.52 5.92 -10.23
N CYS A 123 2.47 5.80 -8.90
CA CYS A 123 1.87 6.83 -8.06
C CYS A 123 2.70 8.12 -8.08
N SER A 124 2.03 9.25 -7.86
CA SER A 124 2.72 10.54 -7.77
C SER A 124 3.51 10.64 -6.45
N ARG A 125 4.59 11.43 -6.47
CA ARG A 125 5.39 11.73 -5.27
C ARG A 125 4.53 12.23 -4.10
N SER A 126 3.60 13.14 -4.36
CA SER A 126 2.73 13.72 -3.33
C SER A 126 1.72 12.70 -2.76
N GLU A 127 1.28 11.72 -3.53
CA GLU A 127 0.46 10.61 -3.02
C GLU A 127 1.27 9.71 -2.09
N LEU A 128 2.51 9.38 -2.47
CA LEU A 128 3.41 8.59 -1.63
C LEU A 128 3.69 9.29 -0.29
N GLU A 129 4.07 10.57 -0.32
CA GLU A 129 4.39 11.35 0.88
C GLU A 129 3.19 11.41 1.85
N ARG A 130 1.98 11.68 1.34
CA ARG A 130 0.77 11.72 2.17
C ARG A 130 0.40 10.35 2.76
N ALA A 131 0.47 9.29 1.96
CA ALA A 131 0.19 7.93 2.43
C ALA A 131 1.21 7.50 3.50
N HIS A 132 2.49 7.77 3.29
CA HIS A 132 3.54 7.48 4.25
C HIS A 132 3.35 8.23 5.57
N LEU A 133 3.08 9.54 5.51
CA LEU A 133 2.81 10.35 6.69
C LEU A 133 1.66 9.78 7.53
N LEU A 134 0.54 9.45 6.89
CA LEU A 134 -0.63 8.87 7.57
C LEU A 134 -0.28 7.54 8.25
N LEU A 135 0.41 6.64 7.54
CA LEU A 135 0.80 5.34 8.08
C LEU A 135 1.78 5.48 9.24
N CYS A 136 2.77 6.38 9.14
CA CYS A 136 3.70 6.66 10.23
C CYS A 136 2.98 7.21 11.46
N LEU A 137 2.04 8.13 11.31
CA LEU A 137 1.28 8.68 12.44
C LEU A 137 0.39 7.64 13.14
N ARG A 138 -0.15 6.68 12.37
CA ARG A 138 -0.99 5.59 12.87
C ARG A 138 -0.20 4.46 13.53
N HIS A 139 0.93 4.09 12.94
CA HIS A 139 1.70 2.91 13.31
C HIS A 139 3.00 3.25 14.06
N LYS A 140 3.11 4.44 14.67
CA LYS A 140 4.22 4.75 15.57
C LYS A 140 4.35 3.66 16.64
N PRO A 141 5.56 3.15 16.91
CA PRO A 141 5.76 2.09 17.89
C PRO A 141 5.30 2.51 19.29
N ASP A 142 5.41 3.79 19.64
CA ASP A 142 4.99 4.31 20.94
C ASP A 142 3.48 4.18 21.18
N LYS A 143 2.66 4.27 20.11
CA LYS A 143 1.20 4.12 20.18
C LYS A 143 0.75 2.67 20.20
N SER A 144 1.68 1.72 20.04
CA SER A 144 1.34 0.30 19.96
C SER A 144 0.77 -0.24 21.27
N THR A 145 1.00 0.44 22.39
CA THR A 145 0.58 0.00 23.73
C THR A 145 -0.78 0.54 24.15
N ASN A 146 -1.32 1.56 23.47
CA ASN A 146 -2.58 2.23 23.84
C ASN A 146 -3.82 1.32 23.89
N PHE A 147 -3.75 0.13 23.30
CA PHE A 147 -4.85 -0.83 23.38
C PHE A 147 -4.83 -1.61 24.71
N ILE A 148 -3.65 -1.74 25.34
CA ILE A 148 -3.45 -2.48 26.59
C ILE A 148 -4.19 -1.76 27.71
N ASP A 149 -4.19 -0.43 27.73
CA ASP A 149 -4.89 0.38 28.74
C ASP A 149 -6.43 0.18 28.72
N ARG A 150 -6.96 -0.41 27.64
CA ARG A 150 -8.40 -0.71 27.49
C ARG A 150 -8.72 -2.18 27.78
N CYS A 151 -7.72 -2.99 28.10
CA CYS A 151 -7.89 -4.40 28.39
C CYS A 151 -7.92 -4.61 29.90
N GLU A 152 -8.94 -5.31 30.39
CA GLU A 152 -9.00 -5.80 31.77
C GLU A 152 -8.24 -7.13 31.83
N PHE A 153 -7.12 -7.14 32.56
CA PHE A 153 -6.31 -8.34 32.76
C PHE A 153 -6.61 -8.92 34.14
N VAL A 154 -6.77 -10.25 34.22
CA VAL A 154 -7.03 -10.96 35.47
C VAL A 154 -5.72 -11.17 36.27
N ASP A 155 -4.57 -11.13 35.60
CA ASP A 155 -3.25 -11.33 36.19
C ASP A 155 -2.31 -10.14 35.88
N ASP A 156 -1.67 -9.55 36.90
CA ASP A 156 -0.65 -8.48 36.74
C ASP A 156 0.66 -8.98 36.11
N ARG A 157 0.90 -10.30 36.15
CA ARG A 157 2.11 -10.91 35.61
C ARG A 157 1.92 -11.20 34.12
N ASP A 158 2.01 -10.15 33.30
CA ASP A 158 2.45 -10.21 31.89
C ASP A 158 2.30 -8.88 31.12
N LEU A 159 1.86 -7.79 31.77
CA LEU A 159 1.64 -6.50 31.09
C LEU A 159 2.89 -5.98 30.37
N ASP A 160 4.06 -6.07 31.02
CA ASP A 160 5.32 -5.65 30.41
C ASP A 160 5.73 -6.56 29.26
N SER A 161 5.51 -7.88 29.37
CA SER A 161 5.81 -8.82 28.29
C SER A 161 4.90 -8.59 27.07
N ILE A 162 3.62 -8.26 27.29
CA ILE A 162 2.67 -7.88 26.25
C ILE A 162 3.08 -6.54 25.62
N ARG A 163 3.48 -5.56 26.45
CA ARG A 163 3.94 -4.24 26.02
C ARG A 163 5.17 -4.35 25.13
N ASP A 164 6.14 -5.16 25.51
CA ASP A 164 7.37 -5.39 24.75
C ASP A 164 7.10 -6.09 23.42
N ARG A 165 6.26 -7.14 23.41
CA ARG A 165 5.83 -7.80 22.17
C ARG A 165 5.08 -6.83 21.25
N ALA A 166 4.21 -5.99 21.79
CA ALA A 166 3.47 -4.97 21.03
C ALA A 166 4.43 -3.94 20.43
N LYS A 167 5.37 -3.40 21.22
CA LYS A 167 6.39 -2.44 20.76
C LYS A 167 7.30 -3.05 19.69
N MET A 168 7.83 -4.25 19.91
CA MET A 168 8.70 -4.93 18.94
C MET A 168 7.98 -5.19 17.62
N SER A 169 6.78 -5.77 17.66
CA SER A 169 6.02 -6.05 16.44
C SER A 169 5.58 -4.79 15.69
N ALA A 170 5.24 -3.71 16.41
CA ALA A 170 4.97 -2.41 15.80
C ALA A 170 6.22 -1.77 15.20
N LEU A 171 7.38 -1.89 15.86
CA LEU A 171 8.65 -1.38 15.35
C LEU A 171 9.07 -2.09 14.06
N LEU A 172 8.86 -3.41 13.96
CA LEU A 172 9.13 -4.17 12.73
C LEU A 172 8.25 -3.67 11.57
N LEU A 173 6.95 -3.51 11.79
CA LEU A 173 6.03 -2.96 10.78
C LEU A 173 6.41 -1.53 10.39
N TYR A 174 6.76 -0.69 11.37
CA TYR A 174 7.18 0.69 11.14
C TYR A 174 8.45 0.77 10.27
N ARG A 175 9.46 -0.07 10.56
CA ARG A 175 10.68 -0.17 9.74
C ARG A 175 10.37 -0.67 8.33
N LEU A 176 9.46 -1.63 8.18
CA LEU A 176 9.04 -2.12 6.87
C LEU A 176 8.37 -1.01 6.04
N LEU A 177 7.49 -0.21 6.67
CA LEU A 177 6.87 0.96 6.04
C LEU A 177 7.90 2.02 5.63
N GLN A 178 8.90 2.29 6.49
CA GLN A 178 9.98 3.21 6.14
C GLN A 178 10.79 2.70 4.96
N LYS A 179 11.22 1.43 4.97
CA LYS A 179 11.93 0.82 3.83
C LYS A 179 11.10 0.92 2.54
N GLY A 180 9.80 0.66 2.64
CA GLY A 180 8.90 0.77 1.49
C GLY A 180 8.79 2.19 0.95
N TYR A 181 8.70 3.20 1.81
CA TYR A 181 8.72 4.60 1.38
C TYR A 181 9.99 4.94 0.60
N HIS A 182 11.17 4.65 1.15
CA HIS A 182 12.43 4.98 0.48
C HIS A 182 12.59 4.23 -0.85
N SER A 183 12.18 2.96 -0.91
CA SER A 183 12.23 2.18 -2.15
C SER A 183 11.28 2.71 -3.22
N VAL A 184 10.02 2.99 -2.89
CA VAL A 184 9.06 3.54 -3.86
C VAL A 184 9.46 4.94 -4.29
N MET A 185 9.94 5.75 -3.35
CA MET A 185 10.44 7.10 -3.63
C MET A 185 11.60 7.07 -4.63
N ALA A 186 12.56 6.14 -4.46
CA ALA A 186 13.65 5.96 -5.42
C ALA A 186 13.11 5.60 -6.81
N THR A 187 12.16 4.66 -6.91
CA THR A 187 11.58 4.29 -8.21
C THR A 187 10.86 5.44 -8.90
N ILE A 188 10.12 6.27 -8.15
CA ILE A 188 9.44 7.45 -8.73
C ILE A 188 10.49 8.44 -9.25
N MET A 189 11.57 8.69 -8.51
CA MET A 189 12.63 9.60 -8.94
C MET A 189 13.33 9.12 -10.21
N ASP A 190 13.57 7.81 -10.34
CA ASP A 190 14.17 7.21 -11.54
C ASP A 190 13.21 7.29 -12.75
N GLU A 191 11.91 7.06 -12.54
CA GLU A 191 10.87 7.21 -13.56
C GLU A 191 10.76 8.67 -14.05
N GLU A 192 10.74 9.65 -13.14
CA GLU A 192 10.73 11.07 -13.48
C GLU A 192 11.99 11.50 -14.26
N ALA A 193 13.16 10.96 -13.89
CA ALA A 193 14.41 11.24 -14.59
C ALA A 193 14.40 10.66 -16.02
N ALA A 194 13.93 9.42 -16.19
CA ALA A 194 13.78 8.78 -17.50
C ALA A 194 12.79 9.55 -18.38
N GLU A 195 11.67 10.03 -17.82
CA GLU A 195 10.70 10.82 -18.58
C GLU A 195 11.27 12.18 -19.02
N LYS A 196 12.04 12.85 -18.16
CA LYS A 196 12.75 14.09 -18.52
C LYS A 196 13.76 13.85 -19.64
N GLN A 197 14.50 12.73 -19.61
CA GLN A 197 15.43 12.37 -20.68
C GLN A 197 14.71 12.10 -22.00
N ARG A 198 13.58 11.37 -21.97
CA ARG A 198 12.74 11.13 -23.16
C ARG A 198 12.21 12.42 -23.75
N LYS A 199 11.75 13.37 -22.93
CA LYS A 199 11.29 14.70 -23.36
C LYS A 199 12.42 15.51 -24.01
N LYS A 200 13.63 15.48 -23.45
CA LYS A 200 14.81 16.13 -24.03
C LYS A 200 15.20 15.53 -25.39
N ALA A 201 15.20 14.20 -25.50
CA ALA A 201 15.49 13.51 -26.76
C ALA A 201 14.44 13.80 -27.85
N ALA A 202 13.15 13.81 -27.47
CA ALA A 202 12.07 14.17 -28.39
C ALA A 202 12.15 15.64 -28.86
N ALA A 203 12.45 16.56 -27.95
CA ALA A 203 12.66 17.97 -28.29
C ALA A 203 13.88 18.17 -29.20
N ALA A 204 14.98 17.43 -28.98
CA ALA A 204 16.14 17.45 -29.86
C ALA A 204 15.81 16.93 -31.26
N LEU A 205 15.06 15.83 -31.37
CA LEU A 205 14.60 15.28 -32.65
C LEU A 205 13.68 16.26 -33.40
N GLN A 206 12.76 16.92 -32.70
CA GLN A 206 11.90 17.95 -33.28
C GLN A 206 12.71 19.17 -33.76
N ALA A 207 13.68 19.63 -32.97
CA ALA A 207 14.57 20.73 -33.37
C ALA A 207 15.39 20.38 -34.62
N THR A 208 15.91 19.15 -34.72
CA THR A 208 16.61 18.69 -35.93
C THR A 208 15.68 18.59 -37.14
N ALA A 209 14.42 18.16 -36.96
CA ALA A 209 13.46 18.08 -38.05
C ALA A 209 13.07 19.47 -38.59
N ILE A 210 12.91 20.46 -37.69
CA ILE A 210 12.63 21.86 -38.07
C ILE A 210 13.82 22.47 -38.81
N GLN A 211 15.06 22.20 -38.38
CA GLN A 211 16.26 22.67 -39.08
C GLN A 211 16.40 22.07 -40.49
N ILE A 212 16.06 20.78 -40.67
CA ILE A 212 16.07 20.14 -41.99
C ILE A 212 14.99 20.74 -42.90
N GLN A 213 13.80 21.05 -42.37
CA GLN A 213 12.75 21.71 -43.15
C GLN A 213 13.09 23.17 -43.52
N GLN A 214 13.81 23.91 -42.69
CA GLN A 214 14.26 25.28 -43.01
C GLN A 214 15.44 25.32 -44.01
N ALA A 215 16.19 24.22 -44.17
CA ALA A 215 17.27 24.11 -45.16
C ALA A 215 16.79 23.77 -46.59
N GLN A 216 15.48 23.52 -46.77
CA GLN A 216 14.83 23.24 -48.05
C GLN A 216 13.81 24.33 -48.41
N GLU A 217 14.24 25.59 -48.50
CA GLU A 217 13.53 26.62 -49.28
C GLU A 217 14.06 26.63 -50.73
N PRO A 218 13.24 26.31 -51.75
CA PRO A 218 13.59 26.62 -53.13
C PRO A 218 13.22 28.09 -53.43
N LYS A 219 14.23 28.90 -53.73
CA LYS A 219 14.10 30.22 -54.37
C LYS A 219 13.42 30.08 -55.73
N LEU A 220 12.28 30.74 -55.95
CA LEU A 220 11.78 31.18 -57.27
C LEU A 220 10.78 32.35 -57.08
N GLU A 221 11.12 33.52 -57.62
CA GLU A 221 10.22 34.66 -57.93
C GLU A 221 10.25 34.87 -59.46
N PRO A 222 9.42 35.74 -60.08
CA PRO A 222 7.98 36.02 -59.92
C PRO A 222 7.22 36.04 -61.29
N GLU A 223 5.88 36.08 -61.33
CA GLU A 223 5.05 37.02 -62.15
C GLU A 223 3.57 36.61 -62.43
N VAL A 224 2.70 37.62 -62.23
CA VAL A 224 1.50 38.04 -63.01
C VAL A 224 0.11 37.37 -62.83
N LYS A 225 -0.72 38.11 -62.08
CA LYS A 225 -2.14 38.55 -62.27
C LYS A 225 -3.24 37.53 -62.62
N ILE A 226 -4.32 37.54 -61.83
CA ILE A 226 -5.66 38.10 -62.14
C ILE A 226 -6.51 38.11 -60.84
N SER A 227 -7.25 39.19 -60.62
CA SER A 227 -8.19 39.46 -59.52
C SER A 227 -9.66 39.31 -59.98
N PRO A 228 -10.71 39.66 -59.19
CA PRO A 228 -11.14 39.09 -57.91
C PRO A 228 -12.65 38.71 -57.94
N SER A 229 -13.14 37.86 -57.02
CA SER A 229 -14.57 37.88 -56.66
C SER A 229 -14.85 37.32 -55.27
N GLU A 230 -15.56 38.15 -54.53
CA GLU A 230 -16.20 38.09 -53.22
C GLU A 230 -16.96 36.79 -52.88
N ILE A 231 -17.07 36.46 -51.58
CA ILE A 231 -18.32 36.47 -50.79
C ILE A 231 -18.15 35.66 -49.48
N SER A 232 -18.32 36.39 -48.36
CA SER A 232 -19.05 36.07 -47.12
C SER A 232 -18.76 34.79 -46.30
N GLY A 233 -18.62 35.01 -44.98
CA GLY A 233 -19.25 34.11 -44.00
C GLY A 233 -18.44 33.82 -42.73
N CYS A 234 -18.45 34.74 -41.77
CA CYS A 234 -18.05 34.47 -40.39
C CYS A 234 -19.11 33.60 -39.69
N SER A 235 -18.72 32.58 -38.91
CA SER A 235 -19.40 32.23 -37.65
C SER A 235 -18.55 31.35 -36.73
N ARG A 236 -18.48 31.78 -35.47
CA ARG A 236 -18.03 31.05 -34.28
C ARG A 236 -19.02 29.93 -33.94
N ILE A 237 -18.55 28.74 -33.54
CA ILE A 237 -19.19 27.91 -32.50
C ILE A 237 -18.11 27.14 -31.71
N SER A 238 -18.35 27.07 -30.40
CA SER A 238 -17.63 26.52 -29.24
C SER A 238 -17.26 25.01 -29.26
N PRO A 239 -16.37 24.55 -28.34
CA PRO A 239 -15.83 23.19 -28.35
C PRO A 239 -16.78 22.17 -27.70
N ALA A 240 -16.94 21.02 -28.35
CA ALA A 240 -17.65 19.87 -27.80
C ALA A 240 -16.73 19.05 -26.88
N GLU A 241 -17.20 18.81 -25.67
CA GLU A 241 -16.63 17.91 -24.68
C GLU A 241 -16.62 16.46 -25.19
N SER A 242 -15.43 15.91 -25.42
CA SER A 242 -15.25 14.47 -25.61
C SER A 242 -15.10 13.81 -24.23
N ALA A 243 -16.22 13.33 -23.69
CA ALA A 243 -16.26 12.44 -22.55
C ALA A 243 -15.62 11.08 -22.92
N ASN A 244 -14.32 10.93 -22.69
CA ASN A 244 -13.66 9.62 -22.68
C ASN A 244 -13.74 9.04 -21.27
N ALA A 245 -14.80 8.29 -21.03
CA ALA A 245 -14.92 7.35 -19.93
C ALA A 245 -13.95 6.19 -20.15
N THR A 246 -12.72 6.32 -19.63
CA THR A 246 -11.89 5.17 -19.29
C THR A 246 -11.85 5.06 -17.78
N THR A 247 -12.85 4.37 -17.24
CA THR A 247 -12.89 3.96 -15.84
C THR A 247 -11.68 3.08 -15.56
N SER A 248 -10.62 3.67 -15.02
CA SER A 248 -9.47 2.96 -14.50
C SER A 248 -9.92 2.11 -13.30
N VAL A 249 -10.09 0.80 -13.54
CA VAL A 249 -10.64 -0.20 -12.60
C VAL A 249 -9.78 -0.44 -11.34
N PHE A 250 -8.67 0.26 -11.17
CA PHE A 250 -7.96 0.31 -9.90
C PHE A 250 -7.74 1.77 -9.57
N GLN A 251 -8.60 2.39 -8.76
CA GLN A 251 -8.27 3.60 -8.01
C GLN A 251 -7.68 3.15 -6.68
N GLY A 252 -6.44 3.56 -6.37
CA GLY A 252 -5.73 3.14 -5.17
C GLY A 252 -6.57 3.43 -3.93
N VAL A 253 -6.51 2.56 -2.92
CA VAL A 253 -7.35 2.64 -1.71
C VAL A 253 -7.22 4.01 -1.05
N PHE A 254 -6.02 4.59 -1.07
CA PHE A 254 -5.75 5.95 -0.60
C PHE A 254 -6.52 7.03 -1.39
N CYS A 255 -6.50 6.98 -2.72
CA CYS A 255 -7.23 7.93 -3.57
C CYS A 255 -8.75 7.76 -3.45
N ARG A 256 -9.22 6.52 -3.18
CA ARG A 256 -10.63 6.23 -2.92
C ARG A 256 -11.09 6.85 -1.61
N ASP A 257 -10.33 6.70 -0.52
CA ASP A 257 -10.71 7.25 0.78
C ASP A 257 -10.67 8.78 0.79
N ILE A 258 -9.69 9.41 0.14
CA ILE A 258 -9.67 10.88 -0.05
C ILE A 258 -10.84 11.35 -0.94
N ALA A 259 -11.14 10.64 -2.02
CA ALA A 259 -12.29 10.98 -2.87
C ALA A 259 -13.63 10.80 -2.14
N VAL A 260 -13.75 9.78 -1.29
CA VAL A 260 -14.94 9.56 -0.45
C VAL A 260 -15.06 10.66 0.62
N VAL A 261 -13.98 11.04 1.28
CA VAL A 261 -14.00 12.18 2.24
C VAL A 261 -14.29 13.49 1.52
N GLY A 262 -13.69 13.74 0.36
CA GLY A 262 -13.98 14.91 -0.48
C GLY A 262 -15.44 14.95 -0.94
N ASN A 263 -16.01 13.79 -1.31
CA ASN A 263 -17.42 13.67 -1.67
C ASN A 263 -18.37 13.80 -0.47
N LEU A 264 -17.98 13.33 0.72
CA LEU A 264 -18.79 13.53 1.94
C LEU A 264 -18.79 15.01 2.34
N LEU A 265 -17.65 15.69 2.24
CA LEU A 265 -17.52 17.11 2.53
C LEU A 265 -18.30 17.97 1.51
N SER A 266 -18.32 17.56 0.24
CA SER A 266 -19.10 18.24 -0.80
C SER A 266 -20.61 17.96 -0.73
N GLN A 267 -21.02 16.75 -0.33
CA GLN A 267 -22.43 16.40 -0.10
C GLN A 267 -23.02 17.05 1.15
N ALA A 268 -22.21 17.34 2.17
CA ALA A 268 -22.67 17.96 3.42
C ALA A 268 -22.80 19.49 3.35
N GLY A 269 -22.74 20.12 2.16
CA GLY A 269 -23.03 21.55 2.00
C GLY A 269 -21.99 22.50 2.62
N PHE A 270 -20.80 22.02 2.99
CA PHE A 270 -19.72 22.85 3.53
C PHE A 270 -18.94 23.63 2.45
N ASN A 271 -19.64 24.25 1.49
CA ASN A 271 -19.05 25.20 0.53
C ASN A 271 -18.86 26.60 1.15
N LEU A 272 -18.43 26.68 2.41
CA LEU A 272 -17.97 27.92 3.01
C LEU A 272 -16.46 27.80 3.26
N PRO A 273 -15.65 28.79 2.82
CA PRO A 273 -14.25 28.84 3.19
C PRO A 273 -14.19 28.98 4.71
N LEU A 274 -13.72 27.94 5.40
CA LEU A 274 -13.43 28.00 6.84
C LEU A 274 -12.29 29.00 7.05
N PRO A 275 -12.50 30.15 7.72
CA PRO A 275 -11.41 31.03 8.08
C PRO A 275 -10.61 30.36 9.21
N VAL A 276 -9.47 29.78 8.85
CA VAL A 276 -8.52 29.25 9.84
C VAL A 276 -7.86 30.46 10.51
N LYS A 277 -8.31 30.82 11.71
CA LYS A 277 -7.57 31.74 12.58
C LYS A 277 -6.34 31.00 13.13
N TYR A 278 -5.16 31.45 12.71
CA TYR A 278 -3.85 30.98 13.16
C TYR A 278 -3.52 31.46 14.58
N GLU A 279 -4.30 31.06 15.57
CA GLU A 279 -4.00 31.36 16.98
C GLU A 279 -4.11 30.09 17.81
N ALA A 280 -3.07 29.25 17.74
CA ALA A 280 -2.61 28.37 18.81
C ALA A 280 -1.47 27.46 18.30
N LEU A 281 -0.33 28.06 18.01
CA LEU A 281 0.96 27.35 18.03
C LEU A 281 1.88 28.13 18.98
N SER A 282 1.67 27.92 20.28
CA SER A 282 2.65 28.20 21.32
C SER A 282 2.31 27.36 22.53
N CYS A 283 3.10 26.31 22.72
CA CYS A 283 3.63 25.72 23.95
C CYS A 283 4.11 24.30 23.62
#